data_AF-A0A9X3D995-F1
#
_entry.id   AF-A0A9X3D995-F1
#
_cell.length_a   1.000
_cell.length_b   1.000
_cell.length_c   1.000
_cell.angle_alpha   90.00
_cell.angle_beta   90.00
_cell.angle_gamma   90.00
#
_symmetry.space_group_name_H-M   'P 1'
#
loop_
_entity.id
_entity.type
_entity.pdbx_description
1 polymer ?
#
loop_
_entity_poly.entity_id
_entity_poly.type
_entity_poly.pdbx_seq_one_letter_code
_entity_poly.pdbx_strand_id
1 'polypeptide(L)'
;MLSKMARIQLIVFVVVGLVALVYVGAKYARLDRLAGFGQYTVTASMPSSGGIFTNAEVTYRGVPVGRVGQLSLTDDGVDVALELDSGGPE
;
A
#
# COMPACT_ATOMS: atom_id res chain seq x y z
N MET A 1 4.04 -35.52 -30.47
CA MET A 1 4.88 -35.73 -29.27
C MET A 1 5.65 -34.45 -29.01
N LEU A 2 5.48 -33.82 -27.85
CA LEU A 2 6.20 -32.57 -27.53
C LEU A 2 7.69 -32.89 -27.36
N SER A 3 8.58 -32.19 -28.09
CA SER A 3 10.02 -32.43 -27.94
C SER A 3 10.45 -32.12 -26.50
N LYS A 4 11.48 -32.81 -25.99
CA LYS A 4 12.01 -32.55 -24.64
C LYS A 4 12.37 -31.07 -24.45
N MET A 5 12.85 -30.43 -25.51
CA MET A 5 13.18 -29.01 -25.54
C MET A 5 11.94 -28.11 -25.42
N ALA A 6 10.87 -28.39 -26.17
CA ALA A 6 9.60 -27.65 -26.08
C ALA A 6 8.93 -27.81 -24.71
N ARG A 7 9.06 -28.99 -24.08
CA ARG A 7 8.58 -29.21 -22.70
C ARG A 7 9.33 -28.32 -21.69
N ILE A 8 10.66 -28.22 -21.80
CA ILE A 8 11.47 -27.37 -20.91
C ILE A 8 11.12 -25.89 -21.12
N GLN A 9 10.98 -25.43 -22.37
CA GLN A 9 10.60 -24.05 -22.67
C GLN A 9 9.24 -23.66 -22.05
N LEU A 10 8.25 -24.56 -22.14
CA LEU A 10 6.94 -24.34 -21.53
C LEU A 10 7.02 -24.25 -20.01
N ILE A 11 7.82 -25.10 -19.36
CA ILE A 11 8.03 -25.04 -17.90
C ILE A 11 8.66 -23.71 -17.53
N VAL A 12 9.72 -23.28 -18.22
CA VAL A 12 10.39 -22.00 -17.96
C VAL A 12 9.41 -20.84 -18.15
N PHE A 13 8.62 -20.84 -19.23
CA PHE A 13 7.63 -19.80 -19.49
C PHE A 13 6.60 -19.69 -18.35
N VAL A 14 6.06 -20.82 -17.90
CA VAL A 14 5.10 -20.84 -16.78
C VAL A 14 5.75 -20.34 -15.49
N VAL A 15 6.98 -20.77 -15.20
CA VAL A 15 7.71 -20.32 -14.00
C VAL A 15 7.92 -18.81 -14.02
N VAL A 16 8.41 -18.26 -15.14
CA VAL A 16 8.63 -16.80 -15.27
C VAL A 16 7.30 -16.05 -15.15
N GLY A 17 6.24 -16.55 -15.79
CA GLY A 17 4.90 -15.96 -15.70
C GLY A 17 4.36 -15.94 -14.28
N LEU A 18 4.51 -17.04 -13.54
CA LEU A 18 4.10 -17.12 -12.13
C LEU A 18 4.91 -16.16 -11.26
N VAL A 19 6.22 -16.08 -11.44
CA VAL A 19 7.08 -15.15 -10.71
C VAL A 19 6.66 -13.70 -10.97
N ALA A 20 6.44 -13.33 -12.22
CA ALA A 20 5.98 -12.00 -12.58
C ALA A 20 4.61 -11.67 -11.98
N LEU A 21 3.66 -12.61 -12.05
CA LEU A 21 2.32 -12.45 -11.50
C LEU A 21 2.36 -12.27 -9.98
N VAL A 22 3.12 -13.10 -9.27
CA VAL A 22 3.28 -13.00 -7.81
C VAL A 22 3.94 -11.68 -7.43
N TYR A 23 4.99 -11.27 -8.15
CA TYR A 23 5.68 -10.01 -7.88
C TYR A 23 4.77 -8.80 -8.07
N VAL A 24 4.06 -8.72 -9.21
CA VAL A 24 3.12 -7.62 -9.48
C VAL A 24 1.96 -7.65 -8.50
N GLY A 25 1.41 -8.82 -8.20
CA GLY A 25 0.34 -9.00 -7.23
C GLY A 25 0.73 -8.52 -5.84
N ALA A 26 1.91 -8.91 -5.35
CA ALA A 26 2.42 -8.49 -4.05
C ALA A 26 2.63 -6.97 -3.97
N LYS A 27 3.20 -6.37 -5.03
CA LYS A 27 3.42 -4.92 -5.11
C LYS A 27 2.10 -4.15 -5.22
N TYR A 28 1.14 -4.65 -5.98
CA TYR A 28 -0.18 -4.02 -6.15
C TYR A 28 -1.01 -4.08 -4.87
N ALA A 29 -0.99 -5.22 -4.18
CA ALA A 29 -1.61 -5.38 -2.86
C ALA A 29 -0.91 -4.57 -1.76
N ARG A 30 0.19 -3.88 -2.08
CA ARG A 30 1.01 -3.12 -1.14
C ARG A 30 1.41 -3.96 0.09
N LEU A 31 1.81 -5.21 -0.17
CA LEU A 31 2.16 -6.17 0.89
C LEU A 31 3.38 -5.72 1.72
N ASP A 32 4.24 -4.90 1.12
CA ASP A 32 5.31 -4.15 1.77
C ASP A 32 4.79 -3.30 2.94
N ARG A 33 3.62 -2.69 2.80
CA ARG A 33 2.97 -1.91 3.88
C ARG A 33 2.44 -2.79 5.00
N LEU A 34 1.85 -3.95 4.66
CA LEU A 34 1.42 -4.92 5.68
C LEU A 34 2.59 -5.44 6.52
N ALA A 35 3.79 -5.49 5.94
CA ALA A 35 5.01 -5.86 6.65
C ALA A 35 5.65 -4.70 7.45
N GLY A 36 5.04 -3.50 7.43
CA GLY A 36 5.50 -2.33 8.18
C GLY A 36 6.75 -1.65 7.63
N PHE A 37 7.15 -1.95 6.39
CA PHE A 37 8.32 -1.33 5.76
C PHE A 37 7.92 -0.05 5.00
N GLY A 38 8.73 1.00 5.15
CA GLY A 38 8.62 2.21 4.34
C GLY A 38 7.44 3.15 4.70
N GLN A 39 6.79 2.94 5.84
CA GLN A 39 5.66 3.74 6.29
C GLN A 39 5.76 4.01 7.80
N TYR A 40 5.24 5.16 8.24
CA TYR A 40 5.10 5.49 9.66
C TYR A 40 3.74 6.14 9.92
N THR A 41 3.23 5.97 11.14
CA THR A 41 1.92 6.48 11.52
C THR A 41 2.07 7.73 12.38
N VAL A 42 1.34 8.79 12.02
CA VAL A 42 1.20 10.03 12.80
C VAL A 42 -0.27 10.19 13.17
N THR A 43 -0.59 10.33 14.45
CA THR A 43 -1.96 10.59 14.88
C THR A 43 -2.22 12.10 14.92
N ALA A 44 -3.25 12.55 14.20
CA ALA A 44 -3.73 13.92 14.26
C ALA A 44 -5.06 13.96 15.03
N SER A 45 -5.05 14.60 16.20
CA SER A 45 -6.27 14.84 16.99
C SER A 45 -6.96 16.11 16.51
N MET A 46 -8.23 15.99 16.13
CA MET A 46 -9.02 17.09 15.57
C MET A 46 -10.40 17.14 16.22
N PRO A 47 -11.03 18.32 16.37
CA PRO A 47 -12.37 18.45 16.95
C PRO A 47 -13.50 17.87 16.09
N SER A 48 -13.23 17.63 14.79
CA SER A 48 -14.16 17.01 13.84
C SER A 48 -13.38 16.42 12.67
N SER A 49 -13.92 15.38 12.02
CA SER A 49 -13.27 14.71 10.88
C SER A 49 -13.28 15.55 9.61
N GLY A 50 -14.12 16.59 9.52
CA GLY A 50 -14.24 17.42 8.31
C GLY A 50 -14.67 16.65 7.05
N GLY A 51 -15.25 15.46 7.20
CA GLY A 51 -15.64 14.59 6.08
C GLY A 51 -14.55 13.65 5.58
N ILE A 52 -13.39 13.58 6.26
CA ILE A 52 -12.31 12.65 5.94
C ILE A 52 -12.74 11.21 6.27
N PHE A 53 -12.30 10.25 5.45
CA PHE A 53 -12.59 8.83 5.57
C PHE A 53 -11.31 7.99 5.44
N THR A 54 -11.34 6.76 5.94
CA THR A 54 -10.21 5.82 5.79
C THR A 54 -9.86 5.62 4.31
N ASN A 55 -8.57 5.52 4.03
CA ASN A 55 -7.94 5.44 2.71
C ASN A 55 -7.99 6.75 1.87
N ALA A 56 -8.51 7.85 2.44
CA ALA A 56 -8.39 9.18 1.83
C ALA A 56 -6.93 9.59 1.67
N GLU A 57 -6.66 10.47 0.72
CA GLU A 57 -5.29 10.93 0.41
C GLU A 57 -4.80 11.92 1.45
N VAL A 58 -3.56 11.73 1.93
CA VAL A 58 -2.86 12.70 2.76
C VAL A 58 -1.85 13.43 1.89
N THR A 59 -1.94 14.77 1.88
CA THR A 59 -1.05 15.60 1.08
C THR A 59 -0.22 16.52 1.95
N TYR A 60 1.02 16.77 1.50
CA TYR A 60 1.86 17.84 2.01
C TYR A 60 1.99 18.89 0.92
N ARG A 61 1.38 20.05 1.13
CA ARG A 61 1.37 21.17 0.15
C ARG A 61 0.86 20.75 -1.24
N GLY A 62 -0.11 19.83 -1.29
CA GLY A 62 -0.70 19.33 -2.53
C GLY A 62 0.02 18.14 -3.16
N VAL A 63 1.14 17.67 -2.60
CA VAL A 63 1.81 16.44 -3.03
C VAL A 63 1.34 15.27 -2.16
N PRO A 64 0.87 14.15 -2.74
CA PRO A 64 0.49 12.96 -1.97
C PRO A 64 1.70 12.39 -1.22
N VAL A 65 1.55 12.21 0.10
CA VAL A 65 2.61 11.67 0.99
C VAL A 65 2.14 10.50 1.84
N GLY A 66 0.90 10.05 1.65
CA GLY A 66 0.35 8.95 2.41
C GLY A 66 -1.16 8.83 2.27
N ARG A 67 -1.76 8.07 3.18
CA ARG A 67 -3.20 7.86 3.25
C ARG A 67 -3.71 7.97 4.68
N VAL A 68 -5.00 8.18 4.82
CA VAL A 68 -5.67 8.15 6.12
C VAL A 68 -5.89 6.68 6.49
N GLY A 69 -5.40 6.29 7.66
CA GLY A 69 -5.64 5.00 8.27
C GLY A 69 -6.95 4.96 9.05
N GLN A 70 -6.91 4.34 10.22
CA GLN A 70 -8.06 4.24 11.09
C GLN A 70 -8.46 5.61 11.66
N LEU A 71 -9.78 5.83 11.71
CA LEU A 71 -10.39 6.95 12.42
C LEU A 71 -10.93 6.44 13.75
N SER A 72 -10.56 7.11 14.85
CA SER A 72 -11.03 6.77 16.19
C SER A 72 -11.76 7.97 16.80
N LEU A 73 -13.01 7.78 17.20
CA LEU A 73 -13.76 8.81 17.92
C LEU A 73 -13.19 8.94 19.33
N THR A 74 -13.00 10.18 19.78
CA THR A 74 -12.64 10.52 21.15
C THR A 74 -13.77 11.30 21.81
N ASP A 75 -13.69 11.53 23.12
CA ASP A 75 -14.73 12.27 23.85
C ASP A 75 -14.91 13.71 23.31
N ASP A 76 -13.83 14.28 22.77
CA ASP A 76 -13.76 15.69 22.35
C ASP A 76 -13.63 15.87 20.83
N GLY A 77 -13.64 14.78 20.05
CA GLY A 77 -13.39 14.85 18.61
C GLY A 77 -13.04 13.51 17.95
N VAL A 78 -12.01 13.53 17.13
CA VAL A 78 -11.53 12.37 16.36
C VAL A 78 -10.02 12.35 16.26
N ASP A 79 -9.45 11.18 16.50
CA ASP A 79 -8.06 10.86 16.19
C ASP A 79 -7.98 10.25 14.80
N VAL A 80 -7.19 10.88 13.94
CA VAL A 80 -6.94 10.45 12.57
C VAL A 80 -5.55 9.85 12.48
N ALA A 81 -5.45 8.55 12.23
CA ALA A 81 -4.18 7.93 11.90
C ALA A 81 -3.76 8.36 10.48
N LEU A 82 -2.64 9.04 10.35
CA LEU A 82 -2.03 9.41 9.07
C LEU A 82 -0.90 8.43 8.79
N GLU A 83 -1.04 7.74 7.68
CA GLU A 83 -0.24 6.60 7.31
C GLU A 83 0.72 7.07 6.19
N LEU A 84 1.90 7.56 6.58
CA LEU A 84 2.80 8.35 5.74
C LEU A 84 3.96 7.53 5.18
N ASP A 85 4.28 7.72 3.90
CA ASP A 85 5.40 7.06 3.24
C ASP A 85 6.74 7.68 3.71
N SER A 86 7.72 6.85 4.08
CA SER A 86 8.99 7.30 4.68
C SER A 86 9.94 7.99 3.71
N GLY A 87 9.72 7.84 2.40
CA GLY A 87 10.53 8.47 1.34
C GLY A 87 10.33 9.98 1.20
N GLY A 88 9.28 10.54 1.83
CA GLY A 88 8.89 11.93 1.65
C GLY A 88 8.23 12.19 0.28
N PRO A 89 7.86 13.45 -0.01
CA PRO A 89 7.32 13.83 -1.32
C PRO A 89 8.39 13.68 -2.41
N GLU A 90 8.05 12.97 -3.49
CA GLU A 90 8.86 12.89 -4.72
C GLU A 90 8.77 14.18 -5.56
#